data_AF-T1BVC9-F1
#
_entry.id   AF-T1BVC9-F1
#
_cell.length_a   1.000
_cell.length_b   1.000
_cell.length_c   1.000
_cell.angle_alpha   90.00
_cell.angle_beta   90.00
_cell.angle_gamma   90.00
#
_symmetry.space_group_name_H-M   'P 1'
#
loop_
_entity.id
_entity.type
_entity.pdbx_description
1 polymer ?
#
loop_
_entity_poly.entity_id
_entity_poly.type
_entity_poly.pdbx_seq_one_letter_code
_entity_poly.pdbx_strand_id
1 'polypeptide(L)'
;MAFTVTEQLIRQVRLQQTEAILEPIRFDAAAVRRFGQIVAAVSSAGRTHRSRIVDLFIAAIAYANGLELYTRNPSDFIGLEELIRVVAI
;
A
#
# COMPACT_ATOMS: atom_id res chain seq x y z
N MET A 1 -3.36 -19.32 -16.05
CA MET A 1 -1.94 -19.71 -15.90
C MET A 1 -1.81 -20.33 -14.51
N ALA A 2 -1.67 -21.65 -14.41
CA ALA A 2 -1.59 -22.33 -13.12
C ALA A 2 -0.19 -22.09 -12.52
N PHE A 3 -0.11 -21.43 -11.36
CA PHE A 3 1.15 -21.29 -10.63
C PHE A 3 1.65 -22.68 -10.22
N THR A 4 2.91 -22.98 -10.48
CA THR A 4 3.49 -24.28 -10.09
C THR A 4 3.62 -24.35 -8.56
N VAL A 5 3.54 -25.55 -7.99
CA VAL A 5 3.74 -25.77 -6.55
C VAL A 5 5.07 -25.16 -6.08
N THR A 6 6.13 -25.23 -6.91
CA THR A 6 7.43 -24.61 -6.65
C THR A 6 7.32 -23.09 -6.47
N GLU A 7 6.57 -22.40 -7.33
CA GLU A 7 6.40 -20.95 -7.23
C GLU A 7 5.62 -20.55 -5.98
N GLN A 8 4.59 -21.33 -5.61
CA GLN A 8 3.85 -21.12 -4.36
C GLN A 8 4.74 -21.28 -3.13
N LEU A 9 5.59 -22.31 -3.11
CA LEU A 9 6.55 -22.55 -2.02
C LEU A 9 7.55 -21.39 -1.89
N ILE A 10 8.10 -20.89 -3.00
CA ILE A 10 9.04 -19.75 -2.98
C ILE A 10 8.37 -18.51 -2.38
N ARG A 11 7.12 -18.22 -2.75
CA ARG A 11 6.37 -17.07 -2.20
C ARG A 11 6.10 -17.25 -0.71
N GLN A 12 5.75 -18.46 -0.28
CA GLN A 12 5.51 -18.76 1.13
C GLN A 12 6.77 -18.58 1.97
N VAL A 13 7.92 -19.07 1.49
CA VAL A 13 9.22 -18.88 2.18
C VAL A 13 9.56 -17.41 2.29
N ARG A 14 9.40 -16.63 1.21
CA ARG A 14 9.66 -15.19 1.24
C ARG A 14 8.75 -14.45 2.23
N LEU A 15 7.47 -14.84 2.32
CA LEU A 15 6.55 -14.29 3.30
C LEU A 15 7.01 -14.59 4.74
N GLN A 16 7.31 -15.86 5.06
CA GLN A 16 7.77 -16.26 6.39
C GLN A 16 9.07 -15.56 6.80
N GLN A 17 10.02 -15.43 5.87
CA GLN A 17 11.25 -14.68 6.12
C GLN A 17 10.95 -13.22 6.44
N THR A 18 10.04 -12.59 5.70
CA THR A 18 9.63 -11.19 5.93
C THR A 18 8.98 -11.02 7.30
N GLU A 19 8.06 -11.91 7.67
CA GLU A 19 7.37 -11.90 8.97
C GLU A 19 8.32 -12.16 10.14
N ALA A 20 9.42 -12.88 9.93
CA ALA A 20 10.42 -13.13 10.97
C ALA A 20 11.30 -11.91 11.29
N ILE A 21 11.38 -10.93 10.38
CA ILE A 21 12.26 -9.75 10.53
C ILE A 21 11.52 -8.41 10.60
N LEU A 22 10.26 -8.36 10.16
CA LEU A 22 9.45 -7.14 10.15
C LEU A 22 8.20 -7.30 11.01
N GLU A 23 7.90 -6.28 11.81
CA GLU A 23 6.61 -6.18 12.52
C GLU A 23 5.57 -5.49 11.62
N PRO A 24 4.41 -6.11 11.35
CA PRO A 24 3.37 -5.50 10.54
C PRO A 24 2.67 -4.34 11.26
N ILE A 25 2.52 -3.21 10.58
CA ILE A 25 1.72 -2.09 11.07
C ILE A 25 0.25 -2.36 10.79
N ARG A 26 -0.59 -2.28 11.82
CA ARG A 26 -2.04 -2.54 11.70
C ARG A 26 -2.75 -1.39 10.98
N PHE A 27 -3.77 -1.75 10.20
CA PHE A 27 -4.74 -0.78 9.71
C PHE A 27 -5.72 -0.42 10.84
N ASP A 28 -5.41 0.67 11.55
CA ASP A 28 -6.13 1.09 12.75
C ASP A 28 -7.05 2.30 12.51
N ALA A 29 -7.63 2.85 13.58
CA ALA A 29 -8.53 4.00 13.49
C ALA A 29 -7.83 5.27 12.94
N ALA A 30 -6.53 5.45 13.15
CA ALA A 30 -5.79 6.58 12.58
C ALA A 30 -5.65 6.40 11.07
N ALA A 31 -5.26 5.21 10.62
CA ALA A 31 -5.20 4.87 9.19
C ALA A 31 -6.57 5.00 8.51
N VAL A 32 -7.67 4.56 9.15
CA VAL A 32 -9.03 4.72 8.61
C VAL A 32 -9.38 6.20 8.39
N ARG A 33 -9.04 7.10 9.32
CA ARG A 33 -9.27 8.54 9.13
C ARG A 33 -8.46 9.11 7.96
N ARG A 34 -7.21 8.67 7.79
CA ARG A 34 -6.36 9.07 6.66
C ARG A 34 -6.88 8.52 5.32
N PHE A 35 -7.46 7.33 5.32
CA PHE A 35 -8.03 6.74 4.11
C PHE A 35 -9.12 7.63 3.48
N GLY A 36 -9.96 8.28 4.29
CA GLY A 36 -10.94 9.25 3.78
C GLY A 36 -10.30 10.44 3.03
N GLN A 37 -9.18 10.95 3.54
CA GLN A 37 -8.41 12.03 2.89
C GLN A 37 -7.77 11.56 1.59
N ILE A 38 -7.22 10.34 1.57
CA ILE A 38 -6.65 9.71 0.38
C ILE A 38 -7.72 9.51 -0.70
N VAL A 39 -8.90 8.98 -0.35
CA VAL A 39 -9.99 8.79 -1.33
C VAL A 39 -10.44 10.12 -1.91
N ALA A 40 -10.53 11.18 -1.09
CA ALA A 40 -10.85 12.52 -1.57
C ALA A 40 -9.79 13.03 -2.57
N ALA A 41 -8.51 12.89 -2.24
CA ALA A 41 -7.40 13.31 -3.11
C ALA A 41 -7.38 12.55 -4.45
N VAL A 42 -7.53 11.22 -4.43
CA VAL A 42 -7.63 10.37 -5.63
C VAL A 42 -8.83 10.79 -6.50
N SER A 43 -9.97 11.07 -5.87
CA SER A 43 -11.17 11.49 -6.58
C SER A 43 -11.00 12.87 -7.21
N SER A 44 -10.38 13.83 -6.51
CA SER A 44 -10.03 15.15 -7.04
C SER A 44 -9.04 15.08 -8.20
N ALA A 45 -8.18 14.07 -8.23
CA ALA A 45 -7.28 13.78 -9.35
C ALA A 45 -7.99 13.09 -10.55
N GLY A 46 -9.32 12.94 -10.51
CA GLY A 46 -10.10 12.32 -11.59
C GLY A 46 -9.94 10.80 -11.69
N ARG A 47 -9.43 10.15 -10.64
CA ARG A 47 -9.13 8.71 -10.63
C ARG A 47 -10.14 7.95 -9.77
N THR A 48 -10.32 6.66 -10.09
CA THR A 48 -11.12 5.75 -9.25
C THR A 48 -10.26 5.08 -8.18
N HIS A 49 -10.68 5.20 -6.92
CA HIS A 49 -10.07 4.52 -5.79
C HIS A 49 -10.39 3.01 -5.76
N ARG A 50 -11.51 2.59 -6.36
CA ARG A 50 -12.05 1.23 -6.22
C ARG A 50 -11.13 0.15 -6.80
N SER A 51 -10.38 0.45 -7.85
CA SER A 51 -9.49 -0.51 -8.49
C SER A 51 -8.16 -0.74 -7.76
N ARG A 52 -7.86 0.06 -6.73
CA ARG A 52 -6.56 0.12 -6.03
C ARG A 52 -6.72 0.21 -4.51
N ILE A 53 -7.85 -0.28 -3.99
CA ILE A 53 -8.26 -0.05 -2.60
C ILE A 53 -7.24 -0.57 -1.58
N VAL A 54 -6.60 -1.71 -1.86
CA VAL A 54 -5.58 -2.30 -0.98
C VAL A 54 -4.33 -1.43 -0.94
N ASP A 55 -3.87 -0.93 -2.10
CA ASP A 55 -2.73 0.00 -2.15
C ASP A 55 -3.04 1.30 -1.41
N LEU A 56 -4.26 1.81 -1.52
CA LEU A 56 -4.68 3.00 -0.78
C LEU A 56 -4.81 2.76 0.73
N PHE A 57 -5.07 1.54 1.19
CA PHE A 57 -4.93 1.20 2.62
C PHE A 57 -3.48 1.26 3.07
N ILE A 58 -2.54 0.77 2.27
CA ILE A 58 -1.10 0.88 2.56
C ILE A 58 -0.68 2.36 2.64
N ALA A 59 -1.13 3.18 1.69
CA ALA A 59 -0.90 4.63 1.73
C ALA A 59 -1.50 5.29 2.98
N ALA A 60 -2.69 4.86 3.42
CA ALA A 60 -3.32 5.39 4.61
C ALA A 60 -2.54 5.05 5.89
N ILE A 61 -1.98 3.84 5.98
CA ILE A 61 -1.10 3.43 7.07
C ILE A 61 0.18 4.28 7.06
N ALA A 62 0.81 4.42 5.89
CA ALA A 62 2.02 5.23 5.75
C ALA A 62 1.76 6.69 6.17
N TYR A 63 0.67 7.28 5.69
CA TYR A 63 0.29 8.65 6.03
C TYR A 63 -0.01 8.82 7.52
N ALA A 64 -0.72 7.87 8.14
CA ALA A 64 -1.05 7.93 9.56
C ALA A 64 0.20 7.87 10.46
N ASN A 65 1.26 7.21 10.00
CA ASN A 65 2.51 7.02 10.74
C ASN A 65 3.64 7.96 10.29
N GLY A 66 3.40 8.86 9.34
CA GLY A 66 4.44 9.76 8.81
C GLY A 66 5.56 9.02 8.07
N LEU A 67 5.25 7.89 7.45
CA LEU A 67 6.20 7.04 6.73
C LEU A 67 6.16 7.31 5.22
N GLU A 68 7.28 7.02 4.57
CA GLU A 68 7.38 7.01 3.11
C GLU A 68 6.90 5.67 2.54
N LEU A 69 6.34 5.68 1.33
CA LEU A 69 5.83 4.50 0.67
C LEU A 69 6.77 4.08 -0.47
N TYR A 70 7.45 2.94 -0.28
CA TYR A 70 8.31 2.33 -1.30
C TYR A 70 7.49 1.34 -2.14
N THR A 71 7.52 1.49 -3.47
CA THR A 71 6.71 0.63 -4.35
C THR A 71 7.31 0.49 -5.75
N ARG A 72 7.01 -0.65 -6.39
CA ARG A 72 7.25 -0.85 -7.83
C ARG A 72 6.10 -0.34 -8.70
N ASN A 73 4.97 0.02 -8.09
CA ASN A 73 3.77 0.50 -8.78
C ASN A 73 3.46 1.96 -8.38
N PRO A 74 4.37 2.93 -8.60
CA PRO A 74 4.16 4.31 -8.16
C PRO A 74 2.93 4.95 -8.79
N SER A 75 2.52 4.49 -9.97
CA SER A 75 1.33 4.98 -10.69
C SER A 75 0.02 4.74 -9.94
N ASP A 76 -0.04 3.83 -8.97
CA ASP A 76 -1.23 3.58 -8.15
C ASP A 76 -1.51 4.71 -7.15
N PHE A 77 -0.51 5.55 -6.87
CA PHE A 77 -0.53 6.60 -5.85
C PHE A 77 -0.57 8.03 -6.42
N ILE A 78 -0.79 8.17 -7.73
CA ILE A 78 -0.95 9.48 -8.39
C ILE A 78 -2.10 10.26 -7.75
N GLY A 79 -1.85 11.52 -7.39
CA GLY A 79 -2.78 12.40 -6.70
C GLY A 79 -2.61 12.42 -5.18
N LEU A 80 -1.61 11.71 -4.63
CA LEU A 80 -1.31 11.69 -3.20
C LEU A 80 -0.02 12.43 -2.83
N GLU A 81 0.57 13.19 -3.75
CA GLU A 81 1.90 13.80 -3.63
C GLU A 81 2.01 14.77 -2.44
N GLU A 82 0.90 15.43 -2.07
CA GLU A 82 0.84 16.32 -0.90
C GLU A 82 0.60 15.59 0.43
N LEU A 83 0.20 14.32 0.38
CA LEU A 83 -0.16 13.52 1.56
C LEU A 83 0.94 12.55 1.96
N ILE A 84 1.58 11.91 0.99
CA ILE A 84 2.63 10.91 1.22
C ILE A 84 3.78 11.06 0.23
N ARG A 85 5.01 10.81 0.70
CA ARG A 85 6.16 10.66 -0.17
C ARG A 85 6.19 9.24 -0.72
N VAL A 86 6.07 9.10 -2.04
CA VAL A 86 6.18 7.83 -2.75
C VAL A 86 7.59 7.71 -3.35
N VAL A 87 8.26 6.60 -3.07
CA VAL A 87 9.59 6.28 -3.60
C VAL A 87 9.46 5.07 -4.53
N ALA A 88 9.73 5.28 -5.81
CA ALA A 88 9.76 4.20 -6.79
C ALA A 88 11.05 3.36 -6.64
N ILE A 89 10.91 2.03 -6.69
CA ILE A 89 12.02 1.06 -6.67
C ILE A 89 12.03 0.15 -7.90
#